data_AF-A0A849QUM4-F1
#
_entry.id   AF-A0A849QUM4-F1
#
_cell.length_a   1.000
_cell.length_b   1.000
_cell.length_c   1.000
_cell.angle_alpha   90.00
_cell.angle_beta   90.00
_cell.angle_gamma   90.00
#
_symmetry.space_group_name_H-M   'P 1'
#
loop_
_entity.id
_entity.type
_entity.pdbx_description
1 polymer ?
#
loop_
_entity_poly.entity_id
_entity_poly.type
_entity_poly.pdbx_seq_one_letter_code
_entity_poly.pdbx_strand_id
1 'polypeptide(L)' 'MMGIEAEVREIKLHVIDISEKIDELLYEKEITAMMKLAEKSLSGFFEAEPDIYKIEDLKVRYK' A
#
# COMPACT_ATOMS: atom_id res chain seq x y z
N MET A 1 -26.29 -35.63 -11.71
CA MET A 1 -26.63 -34.44 -12.52
C MET A 1 -26.48 -33.26 -11.57
N MET A 2 -25.39 -32.48 -11.68
CA MET A 2 -25.29 -31.24 -10.92
C MET A 2 -26.44 -30.35 -11.40
N GLY A 3 -27.37 -30.05 -10.51
CA GLY A 3 -28.54 -29.24 -10.86
C GLY A 3 -28.10 -27.78 -11.04
N ILE A 4 -28.80 -27.05 -11.92
CA ILE A 4 -28.61 -25.61 -12.15
C ILE A 4 -28.51 -24.82 -10.83
N GLU A 5 -29.26 -25.23 -9.80
CA GLU A 5 -29.21 -24.63 -8.46
C GLU A 5 -27.82 -24.73 -7.79
N ALA A 6 -27.11 -25.84 -7.98
CA ALA A 6 -25.78 -26.03 -7.44
C ALA A 6 -24.77 -25.10 -8.12
N GLU A 7 -24.86 -24.96 -9.45
CA GLU A 7 -24.02 -24.04 -10.22
C GLU A 7 -24.29 -22.58 -9.84
N VAL A 8 -25.57 -22.19 -9.72
CA VAL A 8 -25.94 -20.82 -9.30
C VAL A 8 -25.42 -20.51 -7.89
N ARG A 9 -25.46 -21.49 -6.98
CA ARG A 9 -24.93 -21.32 -5.62
C ARG A 9 -23.41 -21.17 -5.64
N GLU A 10 -22.71 -21.92 -6.48
CA GLU A 10 -21.26 -21.81 -6.65
C GLU A 10 -20.87 -20.46 -7.25
N ILE A 11 -21.57 -19.99 -8.27
CA ILE A 11 -21.37 -18.64 -8.85
C ILE A 11 -21.55 -17.58 -7.78
N LYS A 12 -22.60 -17.67 -6.95
CA LYS A 12 -22.82 -16.71 -5.86
C LYS A 12 -21.64 -16.65 -4.89
N LEU A 13 -21.07 -17.79 -4.53
CA LEU A 13 -19.90 -17.85 -3.64
C LEU A 13 -18.68 -17.17 -4.26
N HIS A 14 -18.42 -17.42 -5.54
CA HIS A 14 -17.32 -16.77 -6.25
C HIS A 14 -17.52 -15.26 -6.38
N VAL A 15 -18.74 -14.80 -6.60
CA VAL A 15 -19.04 -13.35 -6.65
C VAL A 15 -18.78 -12.68 -5.30
N ILE A 16 -19.11 -13.34 -4.19
CA ILE A 16 -18.81 -12.82 -2.85
C ILE A 16 -17.30 -12.72 -2.63
N ASP A 17 -16.54 -13.79 -2.93
CA ASP A 17 -15.08 -13.80 -2.79
C ASP A 17 -14.41 -12.73 -3.67
N ILE A 18 -14.89 -12.54 -4.90
CA ILE A 18 -14.41 -11.46 -5.79
C ILE A 18 -14.71 -10.08 -5.18
N SER A 19 -15.90 -9.88 -4.61
CA SER A 19 -16.26 -8.62 -3.97
C SER A 19 -15.34 -8.30 -2.80
N GLU A 20 -15.08 -9.28 -1.92
CA GLU A 20 -14.19 -9.11 -0.76
C GLU A 20 -12.77 -8.74 -1.20
N LYS A 21 -12.24 -9.40 -2.24
CA LYS A 21 -10.91 -9.07 -2.80
C LYS A 21 -10.85 -7.67 -3.42
N ILE A 22 -11.94 -7.21 -4.05
CA ILE A 22 -12.00 -5.85 -4.60
C ILE A 22 -11.94 -4.83 -3.47
N ASP A 23 -12.65 -5.06 -2.36
CA ASP A 23 -12.64 -4.17 -1.21
C ASP A 23 -11.24 -4.08 -0.57
N GLU A 24 -10.53 -5.20 -0.45
CA GLU A 24 -9.13 -5.22 0.01
C GLU A 24 -8.21 -4.39 -0.89
N LEU A 25 -8.30 -4.58 -2.22
CA LEU A 25 -7.49 -3.82 -3.18
C LEU A 25 -7.80 -2.32 -3.17
N LEU A 26 -9.06 -1.95 -2.96
CA LEU A 26 -9.46 -0.55 -2.83
C LEU A 26 -8.84 0.09 -1.59
N TYR A 27 -8.89 -0.62 -0.45
CA TYR A 27 -8.29 -0.16 0.80
C TYR A 27 -6.77 0.07 0.66
N GLU A 28 -6.04 -0.88 0.08
CA GLU A 28 -4.60 -0.73 -0.15
C GLU A 28 -4.27 0.45 -1.08
N LYS A 29 -5.10 0.67 -2.10
CA LYS A 29 -4.95 1.78 -3.03
C LYS A 29 -5.16 3.12 -2.34
N GLU A 30 -6.16 3.24 -1.46
CA GLU A 30 -6.42 4.44 -0.68
C GLU A 30 -5.24 4.78 0.24
N ILE A 31 -4.70 3.78 0.94
CA ILE A 31 -3.49 3.95 1.77
C ILE A 31 -2.33 4.46 0.92
N THR A 32 -2.06 3.81 -0.21
CA THR A 32 -0.95 4.17 -1.08
C THR A 32 -1.10 5.59 -1.65
N ALA A 33 -2.34 5.97 -2.01
CA ALA A 33 -2.63 7.32 -2.48
C ALA A 33 -2.38 8.36 -1.39
N MET A 34 -2.83 8.10 -0.16
CA MET A 34 -2.57 8.97 1.00
C MET A 34 -1.07 9.10 1.30
N MET A 35 -0.32 8.00 1.24
CA MET A 35 1.13 8.03 1.42
C MET A 35 1.83 8.90 0.37
N LYS A 36 1.47 8.75 -0.91
CA LYS A 36 2.04 9.58 -1.99
C LYS A 36 1.69 11.07 -1.86
N LEU A 37 0.46 11.38 -1.41
CA LEU A 37 0.07 12.76 -1.15
C LEU A 37 0.87 13.36 0.00
N ALA A 38 1.08 12.61 1.08
CA ALA A 38 1.90 13.03 2.20
C ALA A 38 3.37 13.23 1.78
N GLU A 39 3.94 12.28 1.03
CA GLU A 39 5.29 12.38 0.47
C GLU A 39 5.44 13.66 -0.36
N LYS A 40 4.54 13.90 -1.33
CA LYS A 40 4.59 15.10 -2.17
C LYS A 40 4.41 16.39 -1.37
N SER A 41 3.57 16.38 -0.33
CA SER A 41 3.37 17.56 0.52
C SER A 41 4.59 17.85 1.39
N LEU A 42 5.29 16.83 1.85
CA LEU A 42 6.43 16.94 2.76
C LEU A 42 7.78 16.99 2.04
N SER A 43 7.84 16.67 0.75
CA SER A 43 9.10 16.63 0.01
C SER A 43 9.85 17.96 0.07
N GLY A 44 9.15 19.08 -0.14
CA GLY A 44 9.76 20.41 -0.06
C GLY A 44 10.17 20.82 1.36
N PHE A 45 9.56 20.24 2.39
CA PHE A 45 9.97 20.45 3.78
C PHE A 45 11.31 19.74 4.04
N PHE A 46 11.42 18.46 3.66
CA PHE A 46 12.65 17.70 3.82
C PHE A 46 13.82 18.22 2.98
N GLU A 47 13.58 18.74 1.77
CA GLU A 47 14.63 19.37 0.95
C GLU A 47 15.23 20.63 1.59
N ALA A 48 14.47 21.33 2.43
CA ALA A 48 14.92 22.52 3.12
C ALA A 48 15.61 22.21 4.46
N GLU A 49 15.55 20.97 4.94
CA GLU A 49 16.20 20.58 6.19
C GLU A 49 17.71 20.38 5.98
N PRO A 50 18.57 21.03 6.79
CA PRO A 50 20.00 20.84 6.70
C PRO A 50 20.38 19.44 7.21
N ASP A 51 21.39 18.83 6.60
CA ASP A 51 21.97 17.57 7.08
C ASP A 51 22.49 17.73 8.51
N ILE A 52 21.85 17.01 9.44
CA ILE A 52 22.18 17.08 10.88
C ILE A 52 23.43 16.26 11.21
N TYR A 53 23.79 15.30 10.35
CA TYR A 53 24.97 14.45 10.51
C TYR A 53 25.87 14.53 9.28
N LYS A 54 27.15 14.74 9.51
CA LYS A 54 28.18 14.74 8.48
C LYS A 54 29.09 13.54 8.61
N ILE A 55 29.84 13.24 7.55
CA ILE A 55 30.87 12.20 7.53
C ILE A 55 31.97 12.49 8.59
N GLU A 56 32.14 13.76 8.96
CA GLU A 56 33.02 14.17 10.06
C GLU A 56 32.53 13.69 11.44
N ASP A 57 31.23 13.48 11.64
CA ASP A 57 30.64 13.06 12.91
C ASP A 57 30.77 11.54 13.17
N LEU A 58 31.21 10.78 12.17
CA LEU A 58 31.39 9.34 12.26
C LEU A 58 32.55 8.99 13.20
N LYS A 59 32.22 8.47 14.39
CA LYS A 59 33.18 8.02 15.42
C LYS A 59 34.14 6.90 14.97
N VAL A 60 33.75 6.09 13.99
CA VAL A 60 34.55 4.95 13.50
C VAL A 60 34.52 4.98 11.98
N ARG A 61 35.71 5.10 11.37
CA ARG A 61 35.90 4.94 9.93
C ARG A 61 36.58 3.60 9.70
N TYR A 62 35.87 2.65 9.10
CA TYR A 62 36.49 1.41 8.61
C TYR A 62 37.32 1.75 7.37
N LYS A 63 38.60 1.34 7.39
CA LYS A 63 39.54 1.47 6.26
C LYS A 63 39.49 0.24 5.38
#